data_AF-A0A2R6E9L0-F1
#
_entry.id   AF-A0A2R6E9L0-F1
#
_cell.length_a   1.000
_cell.length_b   1.000
_cell.length_c   1.000
_cell.angle_alpha   90.00
_cell.angle_beta   90.00
_cell.angle_gamma   90.00
#
_symmetry.space_group_name_H-M   'P 1'
#
loop_
_entity.id
_entity.type
_entity.pdbx_description
1 polymer ?
#
loop_
_entity_poly.entity_id
_entity_poly.type
_entity_poly.pdbx_seq_one_letter_code
_entity_poly.pdbx_strand_id
1 'polypeptide(L)'
;MRRPTLHRLASLGLSTLATGGAYWLGIDVLLSGSLGLCVGGVALVLLRVHREFPDRATGDTWADKRWTGLSVAVVNAVALLGLGMVPVSADYRMALSVLVILVGLFGYGAGSMAEMERDRTRSERGEAVPADD
;
A
#
# COMPACT_ATOMS: atom_id res chain seq x y z
N MET A 1 -0.18 18.00 17.56
CA MET A 1 -0.12 18.51 16.17
C MET A 1 1.20 18.26 15.42
N ARG A 2 2.32 17.82 16.02
CA ARG A 2 3.60 17.57 15.31
C ARG A 2 3.72 16.20 14.60
N ARG A 3 2.91 15.21 14.98
CA ARG A 3 2.99 13.83 14.45
C ARG A 3 2.63 13.69 12.95
N PRO A 4 1.58 14.30 12.37
CA PRO A 4 1.22 14.04 10.97
C PRO A 4 2.30 14.52 9.99
N THR A 5 2.99 15.62 10.30
CA THR A 5 4.07 16.16 9.48
C THR A 5 5.28 15.23 9.46
N LEU A 6 5.63 14.62 10.60
CA LEU A 6 6.72 13.66 10.70
C LEU A 6 6.49 12.40 9.85
N HIS A 7 5.25 11.92 9.75
CA HIS A 7 4.93 10.72 8.96
C HIS A 7 5.01 10.99 7.46
N ARG A 8 4.56 12.18 7.03
CA ARG A 8 4.72 12.63 5.65
C ARG A 8 6.21 12.79 5.31
N LEU A 9 6.99 13.40 6.19
CA LEU A 9 8.44 13.53 6.01
C LEU A 9 9.14 12.16 5.98
N ALA A 10 8.73 11.23 6.84
CA ALA A 10 9.26 9.86 6.81
C ALA A 10 8.94 9.16 5.49
N SER A 11 7.70 9.26 4.99
CA SER A 11 7.31 8.68 3.70
C SER A 11 8.02 9.32 2.51
N LEU A 12 8.25 10.64 2.55
CA LEU A 12 9.02 11.36 1.54
C LEU A 12 10.51 10.97 1.60
N GLY A 13 11.04 10.77 2.79
CA GLY A 13 12.38 10.24 3.01
C GLY A 13 12.53 8.84 2.41
N LEU A 14 11.61 7.92 2.72
CA LEU A 14 11.57 6.58 2.16
C LEU A 14 11.42 6.58 0.63
N SER A 15 10.54 7.43 0.09
CA SER A 15 10.37 7.59 -1.36
C SER A 15 11.67 8.05 -2.02
N THR A 16 12.31 9.08 -1.46
CA THR A 16 13.57 9.63 -2.01
C THR A 16 14.70 8.62 -1.93
N LEU A 17 14.82 7.89 -0.81
CA LEU A 17 15.81 6.84 -0.62
C LEU A 17 15.60 5.67 -1.60
N ALA A 18 14.36 5.26 -1.83
CA ALA A 18 14.04 4.20 -2.78
C ALA A 18 14.32 4.63 -4.23
N THR A 19 13.92 5.85 -4.64
CA THR A 19 14.25 6.39 -5.97
C THR A 19 15.75 6.51 -6.17
N GLY A 20 16.45 7.12 -5.21
CA GLY A 20 17.89 7.33 -5.28
C GLY A 20 18.68 6.02 -5.29
N GLY A 21 18.28 5.06 -4.45
CA GLY A 21 18.88 3.73 -4.39
C GLY A 21 18.72 2.96 -5.70
N ALA A 22 17.51 2.94 -6.26
CA ALA A 22 17.26 2.29 -7.55
C ALA A 22 18.06 2.94 -8.70
N TYR A 23 18.09 4.28 -8.74
CA TYR A 23 18.83 5.01 -9.77
C TYR A 23 20.34 4.78 -9.66
N TRP A 24 20.87 4.71 -8.44
CA TRP A 24 22.29 4.43 -8.21
C TRP A 24 22.69 3.02 -8.63
N LEU A 25 21.75 2.07 -8.62
CA LEU A 25 21.93 0.71 -9.14
C LEU A 25 21.81 0.62 -10.68
N GLY A 26 21.72 1.75 -11.38
CA GLY A 26 21.67 1.80 -12.84
C GLY A 26 20.29 1.56 -13.45
N ILE A 27 19.23 1.61 -12.64
CA ILE A 27 17.84 1.56 -13.13
C ILE A 27 17.45 2.93 -13.71
N ASP A 28 16.71 2.96 -14.82
CA ASP A 28 16.28 4.23 -15.42
C ASP A 28 15.46 5.10 -14.45
N VAL A 29 15.42 6.40 -14.78
CA VAL A 29 14.75 7.42 -13.98
C VAL A 29 13.26 7.14 -13.79
N LEU A 30 12.58 6.59 -14.79
CA LEU A 30 11.14 6.38 -14.76
C LEU A 30 10.77 5.18 -13.87
N LEU A 31 11.49 4.06 -13.98
CA LEU A 31 11.31 2.91 -13.11
C LEU A 31 11.74 3.22 -11.67
N SER A 32 12.86 3.90 -11.48
CA SER A 32 13.33 4.35 -10.16
C SER A 32 12.33 5.30 -9.50
N GLY A 33 11.80 6.27 -10.25
CA GLY A 33 10.78 7.19 -9.76
C GLY A 33 9.47 6.48 -9.39
N SER A 34 9.06 5.50 -10.20
CA SER A 34 7.87 4.68 -9.94
C SER A 34 8.01 3.85 -8.66
N LEU A 35 9.20 3.27 -8.42
CA LEU A 35 9.52 2.56 -7.19
C LEU A 35 9.42 3.47 -5.96
N GLY A 36 10.06 4.65 -6.01
CA GLY A 36 9.97 5.59 -4.90
C GLY A 36 8.55 6.06 -4.62
N LEU A 37 7.78 6.35 -5.67
CA LEU A 37 6.37 6.72 -5.53
C LEU A 37 5.55 5.62 -4.86
N CYS A 38 5.74 4.35 -5.26
CA CYS A 38 5.04 3.23 -4.65
C CYS A 38 5.47 2.99 -3.20
N VAL A 39 6.77 3.05 -2.90
CA VAL A 39 7.28 2.93 -1.53
C VAL A 39 6.70 4.03 -0.64
N GLY A 40 6.73 5.29 -1.10
CA GLY A 40 6.17 6.42 -0.37
C GLY A 40 4.66 6.28 -0.17
N GLY A 41 3.93 5.86 -1.21
CA GLY A 41 2.50 5.61 -1.16
C GLY A 41 2.12 4.52 -0.15
N VAL A 42 2.78 3.36 -0.21
CA VAL A 42 2.58 2.26 0.74
C VAL A 42 2.87 2.72 2.16
N ALA A 43 4.00 3.39 2.38
CA ALA A 43 4.36 3.91 3.69
C ALA A 43 3.29 4.88 4.21
N LEU A 44 2.81 5.83 3.40
CA LEU A 44 1.74 6.75 3.78
C LEU A 44 0.47 6.03 4.19
N VAL A 45 0.04 5.04 3.40
CA VAL A 45 -1.16 4.26 3.68
C VAL A 45 -1.02 3.51 5.01
N LEU A 46 0.05 2.76 5.20
CA LEU A 46 0.27 1.99 6.43
C LEU A 46 0.32 2.90 7.67
N LEU A 47 1.03 4.03 7.56
CA LEU A 47 1.11 5.02 8.63
C LEU A 47 -0.25 5.66 8.92
N ARG A 48 -1.09 5.86 7.89
CA ARG A 48 -2.44 6.40 8.05
C ARG A 48 -3.36 5.39 8.73
N VAL A 49 -3.33 4.12 8.33
CA VAL A 49 -4.10 3.04 8.97
C VAL A 49 -3.74 2.92 10.44
N HIS A 50 -2.45 2.86 10.78
CA HIS A 50 -2.01 2.78 12.18
C HIS A 50 -2.46 3.98 13.03
N ARG A 51 -2.65 5.16 12.41
CA ARG A 51 -3.04 6.38 13.11
C ARG A 51 -4.55 6.53 13.27
N GLU A 52 -5.31 6.24 12.22
CA GLU A 52 -6.75 6.51 12.15
C GLU A 52 -7.59 5.29 12.56
N PHE A 53 -7.03 4.09 12.43
CA PHE A 53 -7.72 2.83 12.72
C PHE A 53 -6.81 1.87 13.54
N PRO A 54 -6.30 2.30 14.71
CA PRO A 54 -5.39 1.48 15.52
C PRO A 54 -6.00 0.14 15.93
N ASP A 55 -7.31 0.11 16.20
CA ASP A 55 -8.02 -1.11 16.63
C ASP A 55 -8.11 -2.16 15.51
N ARG A 56 -8.13 -1.72 14.24
CA ARG A 56 -8.11 -2.59 13.06
C ARG A 56 -6.71 -3.12 12.74
N ALA A 57 -5.66 -2.52 13.29
CA ALA A 57 -4.28 -2.97 13.12
C ALA A 57 -3.97 -4.24 13.93
N THR A 58 -4.71 -4.48 15.02
CA THR A 58 -4.53 -5.62 15.92
C THR A 58 -5.76 -6.53 16.05
N GLY A 59 -6.96 -6.03 15.73
CA GLY A 59 -8.23 -6.76 15.94
C GLY A 59 -8.76 -7.55 14.75
N ASP A 60 -8.37 -7.22 13.51
CA ASP A 60 -8.90 -7.93 12.33
C ASP A 60 -8.17 -9.25 12.13
N THR A 61 -8.94 -10.35 12.12
CA THR A 61 -8.39 -11.69 11.88
C THR A 61 -8.17 -11.90 10.38
N TRP A 62 -7.12 -12.63 10.00
CA TRP A 62 -6.83 -12.98 8.61
C TRP A 62 -8.03 -13.60 7.86
N ALA A 63 -8.94 -14.26 8.59
CA ALA A 63 -10.17 -14.84 8.06
C ALA A 63 -11.07 -13.84 7.32
N ASP A 64 -11.14 -12.59 7.78
CA ASP A 64 -11.98 -11.55 7.18
C ASP A 64 -11.35 -10.96 5.92
N LYS A 65 -10.01 -10.92 5.87
CA LYS A 65 -9.23 -10.31 4.78
C LYS A 65 -8.72 -11.31 3.76
N ARG A 66 -9.00 -12.62 3.94
CA ARG A 66 -8.43 -13.71 3.13
C ARG A 66 -8.69 -13.54 1.63
N TRP A 67 -9.88 -13.07 1.23
CA TRP A 67 -10.24 -12.95 -0.18
C TRP A 67 -9.57 -11.74 -0.85
N THR A 68 -9.46 -10.62 -0.14
CA THR A 68 -8.72 -9.44 -0.61
C THR A 68 -7.22 -9.70 -0.65
N GLY A 69 -6.68 -10.42 0.32
CA GLY A 69 -5.28 -10.88 0.30
C GLY A 69 -5.01 -11.86 -0.84
N LEU A 70 -5.93 -12.80 -1.07
CA LEU A 70 -5.82 -13.77 -2.16
C LEU A 70 -5.87 -13.09 -3.54
N SER A 71 -6.76 -12.11 -3.74
CA SER A 71 -6.84 -11.40 -5.03
C SER A 71 -5.54 -10.68 -5.36
N VAL A 72 -4.94 -10.00 -4.38
CA VAL A 72 -3.65 -9.31 -4.53
C VAL A 72 -2.52 -10.32 -4.78
N ALA A 73 -2.52 -11.45 -4.07
CA ALA A 73 -1.53 -12.51 -4.27
C ALA A 73 -1.61 -13.11 -5.68
N VAL A 74 -2.82 -13.40 -6.18
CA VAL A 74 -3.05 -13.93 -7.52
C VAL A 74 -2.61 -12.92 -8.59
N VAL A 75 -3.01 -11.65 -8.46
CA VAL A 75 -2.62 -10.58 -9.40
C VAL A 75 -1.11 -10.44 -9.46
N ASN A 76 -0.43 -10.39 -8.30
CA ASN A 76 1.02 -10.30 -8.24
C ASN A 76 1.69 -11.55 -8.84
N ALA A 77 1.20 -12.75 -8.51
CA ALA A 77 1.77 -13.99 -9.03
C ALA A 77 1.68 -14.05 -10.57
N VAL A 78 0.52 -13.72 -11.14
CA VAL A 78 0.33 -13.69 -12.60
C VAL A 78 1.21 -12.62 -13.25
N ALA A 79 1.30 -11.44 -12.67
CA ALA A 79 2.16 -10.37 -13.18
C ALA A 79 3.66 -10.75 -13.14
N LEU A 80 4.12 -11.37 -12.05
CA LEU A 80 5.51 -11.84 -11.92
C LEU A 80 5.83 -12.99 -12.88
N LEU A 81 4.91 -13.93 -13.08
CA LEU A 81 5.06 -14.99 -14.07
C LEU A 81 5.14 -14.42 -15.50
N GLY A 82 4.28 -13.45 -15.83
CA GLY A 82 4.32 -12.76 -17.11
C GLY A 82 5.63 -12.02 -17.33
N LEU A 83 6.12 -11.31 -16.31
CA LEU A 83 7.41 -10.63 -16.34
C LEU A 83 8.59 -11.61 -16.58
N GLY A 84 8.47 -12.84 -16.09
CA GLY A 84 9.42 -13.92 -16.35
C GLY A 84 9.67 -14.21 -17.84
N MET A 85 8.67 -13.94 -18.67
CA MET A 85 8.71 -14.18 -20.13
C MET A 85 9.24 -12.99 -20.93
N VAL A 86 9.43 -11.82 -20.30
CA VAL A 86 9.88 -10.60 -20.99
C VAL A 86 11.41 -10.57 -21.06
N PRO A 87 12.03 -10.33 -22.24
CA PRO A 87 13.48 -10.28 -22.40
C PRO A 87 14.06 -8.95 -21.87
N VAL A 88 14.08 -8.81 -20.55
CA VAL A 88 14.73 -7.70 -19.82
C VAL A 88 15.93 -8.23 -19.02
N SER A 89 16.89 -7.35 -18.70
CA SER A 89 18.03 -7.70 -17.85
C SER A 89 17.57 -8.13 -16.45
N ALA A 90 18.40 -8.91 -15.76
CA ALA A 90 18.08 -9.45 -14.43
C ALA A 90 17.78 -8.33 -13.41
N ASP A 91 18.57 -7.24 -13.44
CA ASP A 91 18.41 -6.11 -12.53
C ASP A 91 17.07 -5.38 -12.76
N TYR A 92 16.69 -5.18 -14.03
CA TYR A 92 15.40 -4.61 -14.40
C TYR A 92 14.24 -5.52 -13.98
N ARG A 93 14.39 -6.82 -14.19
CA ARG A 93 13.40 -7.81 -13.80
C ARG A 93 13.18 -7.79 -12.29
N MET A 94 14.24 -7.68 -11.51
CA MET A 94 14.16 -7.56 -10.05
C MET A 94 13.44 -6.26 -9.65
N ALA A 95 13.83 -5.12 -10.21
CA ALA A 95 13.21 -3.83 -9.94
C ALA A 95 11.71 -3.83 -10.28
N LEU A 96 11.33 -4.36 -11.45
CA LEU A 96 9.94 -4.52 -11.87
C LEU A 96 9.17 -5.48 -10.97
N SER A 97 9.81 -6.57 -10.50
CA SER A 97 9.18 -7.52 -9.58
C SER A 97 8.84 -6.86 -8.25
N VAL A 98 9.76 -6.05 -7.71
CA VAL A 98 9.53 -5.26 -6.51
C VAL A 98 8.41 -4.25 -6.74
N LEU A 99 8.40 -3.56 -7.88
CA LEU A 99 7.36 -2.61 -8.23
C LEU A 99 5.97 -3.27 -8.26
N VAL A 100 5.83 -4.43 -8.92
CA VAL A 100 4.57 -5.19 -8.98
C VAL A 100 4.05 -5.48 -7.57
N ILE A 101 4.91 -5.99 -6.69
CA ILE A 101 4.54 -6.30 -5.31
C ILE A 101 4.08 -5.05 -4.56
N LEU A 102 4.81 -3.93 -4.70
CA LEU A 102 4.49 -2.66 -4.04
C LEU A 102 3.16 -2.08 -4.55
N VAL A 103 2.89 -2.17 -5.85
CA VAL A 103 1.60 -1.73 -6.44
C VAL A 103 0.45 -2.55 -5.87
N GLY A 104 0.59 -3.88 -5.82
CA GLY A 104 -0.42 -4.75 -5.21
C GLY A 104 -0.65 -4.43 -3.73
N LEU A 105 0.42 -4.19 -2.97
CA LEU A 105 0.36 -3.81 -1.56
C LEU A 105 -0.30 -2.43 -1.36
N PHE A 106 0.01 -1.47 -2.23
CA PHE A 106 -0.62 -0.15 -2.20
C PHE A 106 -2.12 -0.25 -2.47
N GLY A 107 -2.51 -0.99 -3.51
CA GLY A 107 -3.92 -1.22 -3.84
C GLY A 107 -4.68 -1.90 -2.70
N TYR A 108 -4.07 -2.93 -2.10
CA TYR A 108 -4.62 -3.59 -0.90
C TYR A 108 -4.84 -2.61 0.25
N GLY A 109 -3.83 -1.82 0.59
CA GLY A 109 -3.90 -0.87 1.69
C GLY A 109 -4.92 0.24 1.45
N ALA A 110 -4.96 0.79 0.23
CA ALA A 110 -5.90 1.84 -0.15
C ALA A 110 -7.35 1.32 -0.17
N GLY A 111 -7.58 0.12 -0.71
CA GLY A 111 -8.89 -0.54 -0.69
C GLY A 111 -9.37 -0.81 0.74
N SER A 112 -8.47 -1.30 1.60
CA SER A 112 -8.76 -1.52 3.01
C SER A 112 -9.13 -0.21 3.72
N MET A 113 -8.44 0.90 3.43
CA MET A 113 -8.81 2.21 3.98
C MET A 113 -10.20 2.65 3.54
N ALA A 114 -10.53 2.49 2.26
CA ALA A 114 -11.85 2.86 1.76
C ALA A 114 -12.96 2.06 2.44
N GLU A 115 -12.73 0.78 2.74
CA GLU A 115 -13.65 -0.06 3.51
C GLU A 115 -13.77 0.42 4.97
N MET A 116 -12.65 0.70 5.65
CA MET A 116 -12.65 1.21 7.02
C MET A 116 -13.39 2.56 7.14
N GLU A 117 -13.20 3.48 6.20
CA GLU A 117 -13.90 4.76 6.16
C GLU A 117 -15.43 4.57 5.95
N ARG A 118 -15.83 3.62 5.10
CA ARG A 118 -17.23 3.27 4.87
C ARG A 118 -17.88 2.67 6.12
N ASP A 119 -17.19 1.76 6.79
CA ASP A 119 -17.67 1.14 8.03
C ASP A 119 -17.88 2.17 9.13
N ARG A 120 -16.90 3.07 9.33
CA ARG A 120 -17.02 4.15 10.31
C ARG A 120 -18.26 5.02 10.03
N THR A 121 -18.45 5.40 8.77
CA THR A 121 -19.61 6.21 8.35
C THR A 121 -20.95 5.48 8.59
N ARG A 122 -20.98 4.15 8.42
CA ARG A 122 -22.17 3.35 8.71
C ARG A 122 -22.46 3.28 10.20
N SER A 123 -21.44 3.07 11.03
CA SER A 123 -21.56 3.06 12.50
C SER A 123 -22.13 4.38 13.02
N GLU A 124 -21.57 5.51 12.58
CA GLU A 124 -22.01 6.85 12.96
C GLU A 124 -23.48 7.13 12.56
N ARG A 125 -23.96 6.58 11.43
CA ARG A 125 -25.37 6.70 11.02
C ARG A 125 -26.31 5.77 11.79
N GLY A 126 -25.85 4.58 12.18
CA GLY A 126 -26.65 3.61 12.93
C GLY A 126 -26.94 4.06 14.36
N GLU A 127 -26.01 4.76 15.00
CA GLU A 127 -26.21 5.38 16.32
C GLU A 127 -27.16 6.59 16.30
N ALA A 128 -27.45 7.16 15.12
CA ALA A 128 -28.28 8.35 14.97
C ALA A 128 -29.80 8.07 14.87
N VAL A 129 -30.25 6.82 15.03
CA VAL A 129 -31.68 6.51 15.13
C VAL A 129 -32.13 6.80 16.57
N PRO A 130 -32.95 7.85 16.82
CA PRO A 130 -33.48 8.10 18.15
C PRO A 130 -34.41 6.94 18.53
N ALA A 131 -34.34 6.50 19.78
CA ALA A 131 -35.42 5.73 20.36
C ALA A 131 -36.68 6.60 20.30
N ASP A 132 -37.63 6.25 19.44
CA ASP A 132 -39.01 6.73 19.54
C ASP A 132 -39.58 6.12 20.83
N ASP A 133 -39.60 6.93 21.90
CA ASP A 133 -40.44 6.75 23.09
C ASP A 133 -41.77 7.52 22.92
#